data_AF-A0A1Q8ECG2-F1
#
_entry.id   AF-A0A1Q8ECG2-F1
#
_cell.length_a   1.000
_cell.length_b   1.000
_cell.length_c   1.000
_cell.angle_alpha   90.00
_cell.angle_beta   90.00
_cell.angle_gamma   90.00
#
_symmetry.space_group_name_H-M   'P 1'
#
loop_
_entity.id
_entity.type
_entity.pdbx_description
1 polymer ?
#
loop_
_entity_poly.entity_id
_entity_poly.type
_entity_poly.pdbx_seq_one_letter_code
_entity_poly.pdbx_strand_id
1 'polypeptide(L)'
;MILHLVWLIPALLFMALFLLEPRRLLNAYLFLIVLILFAFIMAGFFVVQLSLWDKQTAILILIGGLLLIPLSVLLSTIYLLFNGKQMITFEGRRLANLLSLFYGLAILITLALHFFGGYFLIRKITELLDSLLIYGSFIYLSYVAYGIFYNLFPLTYQPDYIIVLGSGLIGDKVPPLLAQRLDKGLFYYEKFGKQPTIIVSGGQGSDEAISEAQAMSRYLLDKGLASDKLLLEAHSTTTLENLTFSRKIIGETQDTPPRFLVVTNSFHSLRAGIYMRKLKLKGRSVGAKTAFYYLPSAWIRETAGLVLMYWKWHAVILGLTLLSWLHSFFFYPFIDSQKNLINYGITSISKIVVIFFASMNTNGLTAFSSVVILDLFGNYLVSKLIIPQINSARISKRFLRPR
;
A
#
# COMPACT_ATOMS: atom_id res chain seq x y z
N MET A 1 11.40 -20.80 18.92
CA MET A 1 10.00 -21.27 18.89
C MET A 1 8.99 -20.12 19.05
N ILE A 2 9.07 -19.29 20.10
CA ILE A 2 8.13 -18.18 20.36
C ILE A 2 8.12 -17.12 19.22
N LEU A 3 9.28 -16.81 18.63
CA LEU A 3 9.39 -15.81 17.56
C LEU A 3 8.57 -16.17 16.30
N HIS A 4 8.44 -17.46 15.98
CA HIS A 4 7.65 -17.90 14.81
C HIS A 4 6.14 -17.73 15.05
N LEU A 5 5.68 -17.81 16.30
CA LEU A 5 4.26 -17.62 16.64
C LEU A 5 3.81 -16.17 16.36
N VAL A 6 4.71 -15.20 16.53
CA VAL A 6 4.44 -13.76 16.28
C VAL A 6 4.03 -13.51 14.82
N TRP A 7 4.60 -14.26 13.87
CA TRP A 7 4.22 -14.19 12.46
C TRP A 7 3.12 -15.19 12.07
N LEU A 8 3.17 -16.41 12.60
CA LEU A 8 2.28 -17.49 12.22
C LEU A 8 0.81 -17.18 12.56
N ILE A 9 0.54 -16.58 13.73
CA ILE A 9 -0.83 -16.26 14.14
C ILE A 9 -1.48 -15.25 13.17
N PRO A 10 -0.86 -14.07 12.87
CA PRO A 10 -1.36 -13.17 11.84
C PRO A 10 -1.48 -13.83 10.45
N ALA A 11 -0.56 -14.71 10.08
CA ALA A 11 -0.58 -15.40 8.79
C ALA A 11 -1.79 -16.36 8.67
N LEU A 12 -2.07 -17.13 9.73
CA LEU A 12 -3.23 -18.01 9.79
C LEU A 12 -4.54 -17.22 9.81
N LEU A 13 -4.59 -16.11 10.56
CA LEU A 13 -5.75 -15.22 10.56
C LEU A 13 -6.00 -14.62 9.17
N PHE A 14 -4.94 -14.14 8.50
CA PHE A 14 -5.02 -13.67 7.13
C PHE A 14 -5.57 -14.75 6.20
N MET A 15 -5.01 -15.97 6.26
CA MET A 15 -5.45 -17.08 5.41
C MET A 15 -6.92 -17.42 5.65
N ALA A 16 -7.36 -17.52 6.90
CA ALA A 16 -8.76 -17.79 7.24
C ALA A 16 -9.69 -16.71 6.69
N LEU A 17 -9.37 -15.42 6.88
CA LEU A 17 -10.18 -14.31 6.38
C LEU A 17 -10.19 -14.23 4.85
N PHE A 18 -9.07 -14.55 4.21
CA PHE A 18 -8.95 -14.62 2.76
C PHE A 18 -9.84 -15.72 2.17
N LEU A 19 -9.82 -16.92 2.75
CA LEU A 19 -10.63 -18.05 2.28
C LEU A 19 -12.13 -17.82 2.50
N LEU A 20 -12.50 -17.15 3.59
CA LEU A 20 -13.91 -16.82 3.87
C LEU A 20 -14.44 -15.71 2.96
N GLU A 21 -13.67 -14.64 2.79
CA GLU A 21 -14.09 -13.49 2.00
C GLU A 21 -12.88 -12.69 1.48
N PRO A 22 -12.37 -13.04 0.28
CA PRO A 22 -11.17 -12.41 -0.29
C PRO A 22 -11.41 -10.95 -0.70
N ARG A 23 -12.65 -10.48 -0.71
CA ARG A 23 -13.02 -9.11 -1.11
C ARG A 23 -13.00 -8.12 0.05
N ARG A 24 -12.48 -8.48 1.23
CA ARG A 24 -12.35 -7.57 2.38
C ARG A 24 -11.07 -6.73 2.26
N LEU A 25 -11.20 -5.41 2.48
CA LEU A 25 -10.04 -4.52 2.52
C LEU A 25 -9.09 -4.84 3.68
N LEU A 26 -9.60 -5.35 4.80
CA LEU A 26 -8.80 -5.77 5.96
C LEU A 26 -7.69 -6.76 5.57
N ASN A 27 -7.98 -7.65 4.63
CA ASN A 27 -7.00 -8.63 4.15
C ASN A 27 -5.78 -7.95 3.53
N ALA A 28 -5.92 -6.75 2.95
CA ALA A 28 -4.80 -6.02 2.38
C ALA A 28 -3.78 -5.56 3.43
N TYR A 29 -4.28 -5.03 4.55
CA TYR A 29 -3.43 -4.61 5.67
C TYR A 29 -2.79 -5.81 6.36
N LEU A 30 -3.58 -6.85 6.64
CA LEU A 30 -3.08 -8.07 7.26
C LEU A 30 -2.02 -8.74 6.40
N PHE A 31 -2.23 -8.80 5.08
CA PHE A 31 -1.26 -9.36 4.15
C PHE A 31 0.09 -8.64 4.23
N LEU A 32 0.09 -7.30 4.16
CA LEU A 32 1.34 -6.54 4.24
C LEU A 32 2.01 -6.68 5.61
N ILE A 33 1.24 -6.66 6.70
CA ILE A 33 1.77 -6.88 8.06
C ILE A 33 2.44 -8.25 8.16
N VAL A 34 1.81 -9.30 7.63
CA VAL A 34 2.38 -10.65 7.60
C VAL A 34 3.69 -10.67 6.81
N LEU A 35 3.77 -9.99 5.67
CA LEU A 35 5.01 -9.88 4.88
C LEU A 35 6.10 -9.10 5.62
N ILE A 36 5.76 -8.00 6.30
CA ILE A 36 6.71 -7.20 7.08
C ILE A 36 7.25 -8.02 8.26
N LEU A 37 6.38 -8.71 9.00
CA LEU A 37 6.78 -9.56 10.11
C LEU A 37 7.66 -10.73 9.63
N PHE A 38 7.33 -11.33 8.49
CA PHE A 38 8.16 -12.37 7.87
C PHE A 38 9.54 -11.82 7.53
N ALA A 39 9.61 -10.68 6.83
CA ALA A 39 10.87 -10.04 6.45
C ALA A 39 11.71 -9.67 7.68
N PHE A 40 11.07 -9.20 8.76
CA PHE A 40 11.75 -8.87 10.00
C PHE A 40 12.37 -10.09 10.69
N ILE A 41 11.62 -11.20 10.77
CA ILE A 41 12.13 -12.47 11.31
C ILE A 41 13.31 -12.97 10.46
N MET A 42 13.17 -12.94 9.12
CA MET A 42 14.23 -13.35 8.20
C MET A 42 15.47 -12.47 8.32
N ALA A 43 15.31 -11.16 8.50
CA ALA A 43 16.42 -10.23 8.75
C ALA A 43 17.13 -10.56 10.07
N GLY A 44 16.37 -10.91 11.13
CA GLY A 44 16.93 -11.37 12.40
C GLY A 44 17.78 -12.65 12.24
N PHE A 45 17.26 -13.65 11.54
CA PHE A 45 18.02 -14.87 11.24
C PHE A 45 19.27 -14.58 10.40
N PHE A 46 19.15 -13.70 9.42
CA PHE A 46 20.28 -13.27 8.61
C PHE A 46 21.39 -12.64 9.45
N VAL A 47 21.04 -11.75 10.39
CA VAL A 47 22.00 -11.11 11.31
C VAL A 47 22.66 -12.12 12.24
N VAL A 48 21.90 -13.08 12.78
CA VAL A 48 22.46 -14.17 13.61
C VAL A 48 23.43 -15.01 12.78
N GLN A 49 23.08 -15.38 11.55
CA GLN A 49 23.97 -16.13 10.68
C GLN A 49 25.24 -15.36 10.35
N LEU A 50 25.12 -14.06 10.11
CA LEU A 50 26.24 -13.17 9.83
C LEU A 50 27.18 -13.03 11.03
N SER A 51 26.70 -13.23 12.26
CA SER A 51 27.54 -13.21 13.47
C SER A 51 28.54 -14.37 13.54
N LEU A 52 28.35 -15.41 12.72
CA LEU A 52 29.28 -16.54 12.60
C LEU A 52 30.43 -16.26 11.61
N TRP A 53 30.31 -15.19 10.82
CA TRP A 53 31.30 -14.81 9.81
C TRP A 53 32.39 -13.95 10.43
N ASP A 54 33.50 -13.79 9.70
CA ASP A 54 34.52 -12.82 10.08
C ASP A 54 33.91 -11.42 10.28
N LYS A 55 34.34 -10.74 11.34
CA LYS A 55 33.77 -9.46 11.79
C LYS A 55 33.85 -8.37 10.72
N GLN A 56 34.94 -8.31 9.94
CA GLN A 56 35.09 -7.29 8.90
C GLN A 56 34.08 -7.53 7.78
N THR A 57 33.98 -8.78 7.33
CA THR A 57 33.01 -9.19 6.30
C THR A 57 31.58 -8.93 6.75
N ALA A 58 31.24 -9.29 8.00
CA ALA A 58 29.92 -9.05 8.58
C ALA A 58 29.54 -7.57 8.58
N ILE A 59 30.44 -6.69 9.02
CA ILE A 59 30.21 -5.24 9.04
C ILE A 59 30.00 -4.69 7.62
N LEU A 60 30.82 -5.11 6.65
CA LEU A 60 30.68 -4.67 5.26
C LEU A 60 29.32 -5.06 4.67
N ILE A 61 28.86 -6.29 4.94
CA ILE A 61 27.54 -6.77 4.50
C ILE A 61 26.41 -5.96 5.16
N LEU A 62 26.49 -5.67 6.46
CA LEU A 62 25.48 -4.86 7.15
C LEU A 62 25.43 -3.43 6.62
N ILE A 63 26.59 -2.79 6.39
CA ILE A 63 26.66 -1.44 5.81
C ILE A 63 26.08 -1.47 4.40
N GLY A 64 26.47 -2.44 3.57
CA GLY A 64 25.93 -2.62 2.22
C GLY A 64 24.41 -2.76 2.24
N GLY A 65 23.87 -3.62 3.12
CA GLY A 65 22.42 -3.79 3.30
C GLY A 65 21.72 -2.53 3.78
N LEU A 66 22.32 -1.77 4.71
CA LEU A 66 21.77 -0.51 5.21
C LEU A 66 21.70 0.55 4.11
N LEU A 67 22.71 0.61 3.22
CA LEU A 67 22.76 1.52 2.08
C LEU A 67 21.69 1.24 1.02
N LEU A 68 21.14 0.02 0.96
CA LEU A 68 20.04 -0.30 0.05
C LEU A 68 18.77 0.48 0.38
N ILE A 69 18.55 0.86 1.64
CA ILE A 69 17.36 1.61 2.06
C ILE A 69 17.34 3.00 1.40
N PRO A 70 18.31 3.91 1.64
CA PRO A 70 18.31 5.23 0.99
C PRO A 70 18.42 5.12 -0.54
N LEU A 71 19.15 4.12 -1.06
CA LEU A 71 19.21 3.86 -2.50
C LEU A 71 17.82 3.53 -3.07
N SER A 72 17.05 2.69 -2.39
CA SER A 72 15.69 2.33 -2.83
C SER A 72 14.74 3.52 -2.87
N VAL A 73 14.86 4.45 -1.91
CA VAL A 73 14.06 5.69 -1.87
C VAL A 73 14.44 6.61 -3.04
N LEU A 74 15.74 6.77 -3.31
CA LEU A 74 16.24 7.57 -4.43
C LEU A 74 15.75 7.00 -5.78
N LEU A 75 15.93 5.70 -6.00
CA LEU A 75 15.48 5.03 -7.23
C LEU A 75 13.97 5.12 -7.41
N SER A 76 13.20 4.92 -6.34
CA SER A 76 11.74 5.05 -6.38
C SER A 76 11.30 6.47 -6.71
N THR A 77 11.99 7.48 -6.17
CA THR A 77 11.72 8.90 -6.46
C THR A 77 11.96 9.21 -7.94
N ILE A 78 13.13 8.83 -8.48
CA ILE A 78 13.46 9.01 -9.90
C ILE A 78 12.43 8.31 -10.79
N TYR A 79 12.07 7.07 -10.44
CA TYR A 79 11.07 6.30 -11.17
C TYR A 79 9.70 6.98 -11.20
N LEU A 80 9.21 7.49 -10.06
CA LEU A 80 7.92 8.16 -9.97
C LEU A 80 7.87 9.47 -10.76
N LEU A 81 8.95 10.26 -10.73
CA LEU A 81 9.08 11.48 -11.53
C LEU A 81 9.07 11.15 -13.04
N PHE A 82 9.81 10.12 -13.44
CA PHE A 82 9.82 9.63 -14.82
C PHE A 82 8.45 9.08 -15.25
N ASN A 83 7.78 8.30 -14.39
CA ASN A 83 6.44 7.79 -14.65
C ASN A 83 5.43 8.92 -14.82
N GLY A 84 5.50 9.95 -13.98
CA GLY A 84 4.67 11.15 -14.10
C GLY A 84 4.86 11.84 -15.45
N LYS A 85 6.10 11.98 -15.92
CA LYS A 85 6.40 12.50 -17.26
C LYS A 85 5.79 11.62 -18.36
N GLN A 86 5.94 10.29 -18.27
CA GLN A 86 5.34 9.36 -19.25
C GLN A 86 3.81 9.50 -19.30
N MET A 87 3.15 9.59 -18.15
CA MET A 87 1.70 9.77 -18.08
C MET A 87 1.25 11.07 -18.72
N ILE A 88 1.98 12.18 -18.52
CA ILE A 88 1.67 13.45 -19.18
C ILE A 88 1.77 13.31 -20.70
N THR A 89 2.79 12.61 -21.20
CA THR A 89 3.03 12.44 -22.64
C THR A 89 1.99 11.53 -23.31
N PHE A 90 1.65 10.39 -22.69
CA PHE A 90 0.77 9.39 -23.31
C PHE A 90 -0.71 9.59 -22.99
N GLU A 91 -1.04 10.13 -21.82
CA GLU A 91 -2.42 10.21 -21.30
C GLU A 91 -2.90 11.66 -21.10
N GLY A 92 -2.02 12.66 -21.26
CA GLY A 92 -2.34 14.08 -21.16
C GLY A 92 -2.35 14.67 -19.74
N ARG A 93 -2.57 15.99 -19.64
CA ARG A 93 -2.43 16.80 -18.41
C ARG A 93 -3.68 16.84 -17.52
N ARG A 94 -4.26 15.70 -17.19
CA ARG A 94 -5.36 15.60 -16.19
C ARG A 94 -4.77 15.40 -14.79
N LEU A 95 -5.43 15.91 -13.73
CA LEU A 95 -4.94 15.79 -12.34
C LEU A 95 -4.67 14.32 -11.95
N ALA A 96 -5.52 13.42 -12.41
CA ALA A 96 -5.41 11.98 -12.18
C ALA A 96 -4.17 11.32 -12.84
N ASN A 97 -3.53 12.00 -13.80
CA ASN A 97 -2.31 11.55 -14.47
C ASN A 97 -1.04 12.15 -13.83
N LEU A 98 -1.19 13.12 -12.92
CA LEU A 98 -0.09 13.77 -12.21
C LEU A 98 0.21 13.15 -10.84
N LEU A 99 -0.58 12.15 -10.42
CA LEU A 99 -0.50 11.60 -9.06
C LEU A 99 0.88 11.00 -8.73
N SER A 100 1.49 10.25 -9.67
CA SER A 100 2.85 9.72 -9.48
C SER A 100 3.91 10.82 -9.42
N LEU A 101 3.77 11.87 -10.23
CA LEU A 101 4.65 13.03 -10.21
C LEU A 101 4.58 13.73 -8.84
N PHE A 102 3.37 14.02 -8.34
CA PHE A 102 3.21 14.66 -7.04
C PHE A 102 3.75 13.80 -5.90
N TYR A 103 3.56 12.49 -5.96
CA TYR A 103 4.12 11.59 -4.95
C TYR A 103 5.66 11.59 -4.96
N GLY A 104 6.27 11.53 -6.15
CA GLY A 104 7.73 11.65 -6.30
C GLY A 104 8.27 13.00 -5.82
N LEU A 105 7.58 14.10 -6.15
CA LEU A 105 7.94 15.45 -5.68
C LEU A 105 7.81 15.58 -4.15
N ALA A 106 6.79 14.99 -3.54
CA ALA A 106 6.62 15.00 -2.09
C ALA A 106 7.79 14.31 -1.38
N ILE A 107 8.24 13.16 -1.90
CA ILE A 107 9.43 12.46 -1.37
C ILE A 107 10.68 13.33 -1.56
N LEU A 108 10.89 13.89 -2.76
CA LEU A 108 12.05 14.74 -3.05
C LEU A 108 12.12 15.98 -2.15
N ILE A 109 10.99 16.68 -1.97
CA ILE A 109 10.89 17.86 -1.10
C ILE A 109 11.18 17.46 0.35
N THR A 110 10.60 16.35 0.83
CA THR A 110 10.81 15.88 2.21
C THR A 110 12.28 15.52 2.44
N LEU A 111 12.94 14.86 1.47
CA LEU A 111 14.39 14.60 1.53
C LEU A 111 15.21 15.89 1.55
N ALA A 112 14.84 16.90 0.76
CA ALA A 112 15.51 18.20 0.77
C ALA A 112 15.37 18.91 2.13
N LEU A 113 14.19 18.85 2.75
CA LEU A 113 13.92 19.49 4.05
C LEU A 113 14.74 18.88 5.19
N HIS A 114 15.14 17.61 5.10
CA HIS A 114 16.03 16.99 6.10
C HIS A 114 17.39 17.70 6.20
N PHE A 115 17.92 18.27 5.11
CA PHE A 115 19.17 19.05 5.14
C PHE A 115 19.04 20.36 5.94
N PHE A 116 17.82 20.86 6.11
CA PHE A 116 17.50 22.07 6.87
C PHE A 116 16.89 21.76 8.24
N GLY A 117 16.98 20.52 8.73
CA GLY A 117 16.40 20.06 9.99
C GLY A 117 16.97 20.71 11.27
N GLY A 118 17.96 21.59 11.15
CA GLY A 118 18.47 22.40 12.26
C GLY A 118 17.47 23.44 12.76
N TYR A 119 16.52 23.87 11.92
CA TYR A 119 15.48 24.83 12.30
C TYR A 119 14.26 24.11 12.89
N PHE A 120 13.80 24.53 14.08
CA PHE A 120 12.70 23.88 14.80
C PHE A 120 11.45 23.68 13.93
N LEU A 121 10.99 24.73 13.25
CA LEU A 121 9.80 24.69 12.41
C LEU A 121 9.98 23.71 11.22
N ILE A 122 11.14 23.76 10.56
CA ILE A 122 11.45 22.86 9.43
C ILE A 122 11.46 21.42 9.93
N ARG A 123 12.15 21.12 11.03
CA ARG A 123 12.17 19.78 11.63
C ARG A 123 10.77 19.26 11.91
N LYS A 124 9.89 20.08 12.49
CA LYS A 124 8.51 19.68 12.78
C LYS A 124 7.69 19.45 11.52
N ILE A 125 7.84 20.28 10.49
CA ILE A 125 7.20 20.06 9.20
C ILE A 125 7.69 18.74 8.59
N THR A 126 9.00 18.49 8.61
CA THR A 126 9.59 17.25 8.11
C THR A 126 9.06 16.01 8.84
N GLU A 127 8.99 16.04 10.18
CA GLU A 127 8.39 14.96 11.00
C GLU A 127 6.94 14.65 10.58
N LEU A 128 6.14 15.68 10.31
CA LEU A 128 4.76 15.49 9.82
C LEU A 128 4.77 14.86 8.43
N LEU A 129 5.56 15.39 7.50
CA LEU A 129 5.65 14.88 6.13
C LEU A 129 6.11 13.42 6.10
N ASP A 130 7.11 13.06 6.90
CA ASP A 130 7.55 11.67 7.06
C ASP A 130 6.42 10.76 7.52
N SER A 131 5.68 11.18 8.56
CA SER A 131 4.55 10.39 9.05
C SER A 131 3.47 10.17 7.99
N LEU A 132 3.19 11.20 7.18
CA LEU A 132 2.22 11.13 6.08
C LEU A 132 2.73 10.26 4.93
N LEU A 133 4.01 10.36 4.58
CA LEU A 133 4.64 9.55 3.52
C LEU A 133 4.75 8.08 3.94
N ILE A 134 5.09 7.79 5.20
CA ILE A 134 5.11 6.42 5.74
C ILE A 134 3.71 5.83 5.68
N TYR A 135 2.70 6.56 6.16
CA TYR A 135 1.32 6.11 6.13
C TYR A 135 0.80 5.89 4.69
N GLY A 136 1.03 6.87 3.80
CA GLY A 136 0.67 6.78 2.40
C GLY A 136 1.35 5.59 1.70
N SER A 137 2.65 5.39 1.94
CA SER A 137 3.41 4.28 1.38
C SER A 137 2.94 2.93 1.92
N PHE A 138 2.63 2.85 3.22
CA PHE A 138 2.06 1.65 3.83
C PHE A 138 0.72 1.27 3.18
N ILE A 139 -0.18 2.23 2.98
CA ILE A 139 -1.47 1.98 2.32
C ILE A 139 -1.25 1.57 0.86
N TYR A 140 -0.44 2.32 0.12
CA TYR A 140 -0.13 2.02 -1.28
C TYR A 140 0.43 0.61 -1.43
N LEU A 141 1.46 0.25 -0.65
CA LEU A 141 2.06 -1.08 -0.69
C LEU A 141 1.07 -2.17 -0.25
N SER A 142 0.22 -1.89 0.74
CA SER A 142 -0.80 -2.86 1.19
C SER A 142 -1.76 -3.21 0.06
N TYR A 143 -2.26 -2.21 -0.64
CA TYR A 143 -3.24 -2.40 -1.71
C TYR A 143 -2.63 -2.98 -2.97
N VAL A 144 -1.42 -2.56 -3.34
CA VAL A 144 -0.71 -3.12 -4.49
C VAL A 144 -0.36 -4.59 -4.23
N ALA A 145 0.27 -4.90 -3.10
CA ALA A 145 0.68 -6.25 -2.77
C ALA A 145 -0.52 -7.21 -2.71
N TYR A 146 -1.58 -6.80 -1.99
CA TYR A 146 -2.78 -7.62 -1.89
C TYR A 146 -3.57 -7.67 -3.19
N GLY A 147 -3.62 -6.59 -3.96
CA GLY A 147 -4.25 -6.57 -5.27
C GLY A 147 -3.57 -7.51 -6.26
N ILE A 148 -2.24 -7.56 -6.27
CA ILE A 148 -1.48 -8.57 -7.04
C ILE A 148 -1.83 -9.98 -6.54
N PHE A 149 -1.73 -10.22 -5.23
CA PHE A 149 -2.06 -11.50 -4.61
C PHE A 149 -3.49 -11.97 -4.95
N TYR A 150 -4.47 -11.07 -4.87
CA TYR A 150 -5.87 -11.33 -5.21
C TYR A 150 -6.04 -11.85 -6.65
N ASN A 151 -5.27 -11.31 -7.59
CA ASN A 151 -5.32 -11.71 -9.00
C ASN A 151 -4.58 -13.03 -9.31
N LEU A 152 -3.75 -13.56 -8.40
CA LEU A 152 -3.04 -14.83 -8.61
C LEU A 152 -3.95 -16.06 -8.51
N PHE A 153 -5.04 -15.97 -7.74
CA PHE A 153 -5.90 -17.13 -7.49
C PHE A 153 -6.86 -17.41 -8.64
N PRO A 154 -6.93 -18.66 -9.13
CA PRO A 154 -7.83 -19.01 -10.21
C PRO A 154 -9.31 -18.90 -9.81
N LEU A 155 -10.17 -18.86 -10.83
CA LEU A 155 -11.61 -18.92 -10.65
C LEU A 155 -12.02 -20.39 -10.41
N THR A 156 -12.66 -20.66 -9.28
CA THR A 156 -13.00 -22.01 -8.80
C THR A 156 -14.47 -22.40 -9.02
N TYR A 157 -15.26 -21.55 -9.68
CA TYR A 157 -16.67 -21.77 -9.95
C TYR A 157 -17.02 -21.31 -11.37
N GLN A 158 -18.11 -21.85 -11.91
CA GLN A 158 -18.70 -21.38 -13.16
C GLN A 158 -19.68 -20.22 -12.89
N PRO A 159 -19.47 -19.03 -13.47
CA PRO A 159 -20.39 -17.91 -13.34
C PRO A 159 -21.61 -18.08 -14.26
N ASP A 160 -22.75 -17.54 -13.85
CA ASP A 160 -23.95 -17.42 -14.67
C ASP A 160 -23.86 -16.16 -15.55
N TYR A 161 -23.24 -15.09 -15.01
CA TYR A 161 -23.04 -13.82 -15.70
C TYR A 161 -21.59 -13.34 -15.63
N ILE A 162 -21.08 -12.87 -16.76
CA ILE A 162 -19.77 -12.22 -16.88
C ILE A 162 -20.00 -10.73 -17.13
N ILE A 163 -19.75 -9.87 -16.14
CA ILE A 163 -19.87 -8.42 -16.28
C ILE A 163 -18.51 -7.85 -16.68
N VAL A 164 -18.38 -7.31 -17.89
CA VAL A 164 -17.19 -6.59 -18.34
C VAL A 164 -17.39 -5.09 -18.09
N LEU A 165 -16.50 -4.49 -17.30
CA LEU A 165 -16.58 -3.07 -16.97
C LEU A 165 -15.92 -2.19 -18.02
N GLY A 166 -16.58 -1.08 -18.34
CA GLY A 166 -16.07 0.02 -19.14
C GLY A 166 -14.83 0.74 -18.58
N SER A 167 -14.09 1.45 -19.42
CA SER A 167 -12.87 2.19 -19.08
C SER A 167 -12.61 3.44 -19.92
N GLY A 168 -13.62 3.97 -20.59
CA GLY A 168 -13.51 5.04 -21.57
C GLY A 168 -13.19 4.56 -22.99
N LEU A 169 -13.59 5.37 -23.97
CA LEU A 169 -13.34 5.23 -25.40
C LEU A 169 -12.28 6.22 -25.91
N ILE A 170 -11.75 5.94 -27.10
CA ILE A 170 -11.03 6.94 -27.91
C ILE A 170 -11.92 7.25 -29.10
N GLY A 171 -12.66 8.37 -29.02
CA GLY A 171 -13.74 8.68 -29.96
C GLY A 171 -14.88 7.67 -29.81
N ASP A 172 -15.09 6.87 -30.86
CA ASP A 172 -16.09 5.79 -30.91
C ASP A 172 -15.45 4.38 -30.83
N LYS A 173 -14.13 4.30 -30.63
CA LYS A 173 -13.38 3.04 -30.67
C LYS A 173 -12.98 2.54 -29.29
N VAL A 174 -13.00 1.22 -29.16
CA VAL A 174 -12.50 0.48 -27.99
C VAL A 174 -10.97 0.61 -27.91
N PRO A 175 -10.40 1.25 -26.88
CA PRO A 175 -8.96 1.35 -26.72
C PRO A 175 -8.32 0.03 -26.27
N PRO A 176 -6.99 -0.12 -26.36
CA PRO A 176 -6.30 -1.35 -25.98
C PRO A 176 -6.59 -1.85 -24.56
N LEU A 177 -6.77 -0.95 -23.58
CA LEU A 177 -7.11 -1.32 -22.20
C LEU A 177 -8.51 -1.95 -22.09
N LEU A 178 -9.48 -1.41 -22.83
CA LEU A 178 -10.85 -1.92 -22.85
C LEU A 178 -10.93 -3.24 -23.65
N ALA A 179 -10.23 -3.32 -24.78
CA ALA A 179 -10.12 -4.55 -25.57
C ALA A 179 -9.59 -5.71 -24.73
N GLN A 180 -8.53 -5.49 -23.91
CA GLN A 180 -8.01 -6.52 -23.01
C GLN A 180 -9.04 -7.01 -21.98
N ARG A 181 -9.97 -6.17 -21.55
CA ARG A 181 -11.08 -6.58 -20.67
C ARG A 181 -12.10 -7.43 -21.43
N LEU A 182 -12.48 -7.02 -22.63
CA LEU A 182 -13.42 -7.73 -23.50
C LEU A 182 -12.88 -9.11 -23.88
N ASP A 183 -11.63 -9.19 -24.33
CA ASP A 183 -10.94 -10.44 -24.65
C ASP A 183 -10.85 -11.36 -23.43
N LYS A 184 -10.61 -10.81 -22.23
CA LYS A 184 -10.61 -11.60 -20.99
C LYS A 184 -12.00 -12.10 -20.63
N GLY A 185 -13.06 -11.32 -20.89
CA GLY A 185 -14.44 -11.76 -20.76
C GLY A 185 -14.77 -12.90 -21.71
N LEU A 186 -14.41 -12.76 -22.99
CA LEU A 186 -14.59 -13.79 -24.00
C LEU A 186 -13.81 -15.06 -23.66
N PHE A 187 -12.58 -14.94 -23.16
CA PHE A 187 -11.81 -16.10 -22.67
C PHE A 187 -12.57 -16.90 -21.60
N TYR A 188 -13.19 -16.23 -20.62
CA TYR A 188 -13.96 -16.95 -19.60
C TYR A 188 -15.27 -17.51 -20.14
N TYR A 189 -15.94 -16.80 -21.04
CA TYR A 189 -17.12 -17.30 -21.74
C TYR A 189 -16.83 -18.62 -22.48
N GLU A 190 -15.75 -18.65 -23.27
CA GLU A 190 -15.28 -19.86 -23.97
C GLU A 190 -14.86 -20.95 -22.99
N LYS A 191 -14.09 -20.60 -21.95
CA LYS A 191 -13.63 -21.54 -20.92
C LYS A 191 -14.78 -22.28 -20.24
N PHE A 192 -15.94 -21.64 -20.09
CA PHE A 192 -17.14 -22.22 -19.47
C PHE A 192 -18.15 -22.72 -20.49
N GLY A 193 -17.69 -23.11 -21.69
CA GLY A 193 -18.52 -23.76 -22.69
C GLY A 193 -19.64 -22.88 -23.21
N LYS A 194 -19.43 -21.55 -23.26
CA LYS A 194 -20.38 -20.57 -23.82
C LYS A 194 -21.72 -20.50 -23.07
N GLN A 195 -21.78 -21.05 -21.86
CA GLN A 195 -22.97 -21.02 -21.03
C GLN A 195 -23.27 -19.63 -20.43
N PRO A 196 -22.27 -18.91 -19.84
CA PRO A 196 -22.54 -17.65 -19.17
C PRO A 196 -23.04 -16.57 -20.13
N THR A 197 -23.88 -15.66 -19.64
CA THR A 197 -24.27 -14.45 -20.39
C THR A 197 -23.28 -13.33 -20.10
N ILE A 198 -22.76 -12.68 -21.14
CA ILE A 198 -21.89 -11.51 -20.99
C ILE A 198 -22.74 -10.25 -20.86
N ILE A 199 -22.41 -9.41 -19.89
CA ILE A 199 -22.99 -8.08 -19.71
C ILE A 199 -21.86 -7.08 -19.91
N VAL A 200 -21.99 -6.18 -20.88
CA VAL A 200 -21.08 -5.05 -21.04
C VAL A 200 -21.70 -3.83 -20.38
N SER A 201 -20.93 -3.17 -19.51
CA SER A 201 -21.46 -2.11 -18.64
C SER A 201 -20.54 -0.89 -18.61
N GLY A 202 -21.09 0.22 -19.10
CA GLY A 202 -20.45 1.54 -19.15
C GLY A 202 -21.32 2.53 -19.91
N GLY A 203 -21.62 3.67 -19.29
CA GLY A 203 -22.38 4.76 -19.89
C GLY A 203 -21.61 5.56 -20.92
N GLN A 204 -22.10 6.75 -21.23
CA GLN A 204 -21.49 7.67 -22.20
C GLN A 204 -20.70 8.75 -21.46
N GLY A 205 -19.39 8.82 -21.73
CA GLY A 205 -18.54 9.91 -21.28
C GLY A 205 -18.89 11.23 -21.97
N SER A 206 -18.54 12.37 -21.36
CA SER A 206 -18.77 13.70 -21.93
C SER A 206 -18.11 13.92 -23.29
N ASP A 207 -17.00 13.21 -23.52
CA ASP A 207 -16.14 13.35 -24.71
C ASP A 207 -16.41 12.22 -25.73
N GLU A 208 -17.48 11.42 -25.55
CA GLU A 208 -17.74 10.20 -26.32
C GLU A 208 -19.02 10.32 -27.17
N ALA A 209 -18.96 9.85 -28.42
CA ALA A 209 -20.10 9.91 -29.35
C ALA A 209 -21.17 8.84 -29.08
N ILE A 210 -20.77 7.73 -28.47
CA ILE A 210 -21.61 6.58 -28.11
C ILE A 210 -21.25 6.12 -26.71
N SER A 211 -22.14 5.38 -26.05
CA SER A 211 -21.79 4.76 -24.76
C SER A 211 -20.68 3.74 -24.91
N GLU A 212 -19.87 3.60 -23.86
CA GLU A 212 -18.83 2.57 -23.78
C GLU A 212 -19.43 1.18 -24.04
N ALA A 213 -20.59 0.88 -23.44
CA ALA A 213 -21.27 -0.39 -23.61
C ALA A 213 -21.68 -0.66 -25.07
N GLN A 214 -22.11 0.35 -25.83
CA GLN A 214 -22.43 0.19 -27.25
C GLN A 214 -21.19 -0.18 -28.06
N ALA A 215 -20.06 0.50 -27.83
CA ALA A 215 -18.80 0.17 -28.49
C ALA A 215 -18.31 -1.24 -28.11
N MET A 216 -18.41 -1.61 -26.84
CA MET A 216 -18.07 -2.94 -26.32
C MET A 216 -18.95 -4.04 -26.93
N SER A 217 -20.25 -3.77 -27.11
CA SER A 217 -21.19 -4.69 -27.74
C SER A 217 -20.80 -4.98 -29.19
N ARG A 218 -20.52 -3.94 -29.99
CA ARG A 218 -20.06 -4.09 -31.38
C ARG A 218 -18.80 -4.95 -31.44
N TYR A 219 -17.83 -4.63 -30.59
CA TYR A 219 -16.56 -5.37 -30.51
C TYR A 219 -16.76 -6.87 -30.24
N LEU A 220 -17.63 -7.25 -29.30
CA LEU A 220 -17.87 -8.65 -28.96
C LEU A 220 -18.65 -9.40 -30.04
N LEU A 221 -19.62 -8.74 -30.69
CA LEU A 221 -20.36 -9.30 -31.81
C LEU A 221 -19.42 -9.57 -33.00
N ASP A 222 -18.53 -8.63 -33.32
CA ASP A 222 -17.51 -8.79 -34.36
C ASP A 222 -16.53 -9.95 -34.06
N LYS A 223 -16.35 -10.28 -32.78
CA LYS A 223 -15.55 -11.43 -32.31
C LYS A 223 -16.34 -12.75 -32.29
N GLY A 224 -17.60 -12.76 -32.73
CA GLY A 224 -18.43 -13.95 -32.85
C GLY A 224 -19.22 -14.32 -31.59
N LEU A 225 -19.40 -13.40 -30.63
CA LEU A 225 -20.32 -13.61 -29.52
C LEU A 225 -21.76 -13.66 -30.04
N ALA A 226 -22.52 -14.68 -29.62
CA ALA A 226 -23.93 -14.80 -29.99
C ALA A 226 -24.75 -13.67 -29.32
N SER A 227 -25.63 -13.03 -30.09
CA SER A 227 -26.39 -11.85 -29.64
C SER A 227 -27.33 -12.14 -28.46
N ASP A 228 -27.83 -13.37 -28.34
CA ASP A 228 -28.65 -13.84 -27.22
C ASP A 228 -27.84 -14.05 -25.92
N LYS A 229 -26.50 -14.06 -26.03
CA LYS A 229 -25.56 -14.18 -24.91
C LYS A 229 -24.96 -12.84 -24.50
N LEU A 230 -25.47 -11.72 -25.02
CA LEU A 230 -24.98 -10.38 -24.74
C LEU A 230 -26.08 -9.48 -24.20
N LEU A 231 -25.82 -8.87 -23.05
CA LEU A 231 -26.67 -7.82 -22.47
C LEU A 231 -25.90 -6.51 -22.38
N LEU A 232 -26.61 -5.40 -22.58
CA LEU A 232 -26.06 -4.05 -22.65
C LEU A 232 -26.54 -3.21 -21.46
N GLU A 233 -25.60 -2.58 -20.74
CA GLU A 233 -25.87 -1.57 -19.72
C GLU A 233 -25.17 -0.26 -20.08
N ALA A 234 -25.92 0.75 -20.52
CA ALA A 234 -25.39 1.97 -21.15
C ALA A 234 -25.63 3.27 -20.36
N HIS A 235 -25.91 3.19 -19.06
CA HIS A 235 -26.31 4.35 -18.25
C HIS A 235 -25.36 4.66 -17.08
N SER A 236 -24.47 3.74 -16.73
CA SER A 236 -23.59 3.88 -15.58
C SER A 236 -22.47 4.90 -15.76
N THR A 237 -22.18 5.69 -14.73
CA THR A 237 -21.08 6.67 -14.68
C THR A 237 -20.02 6.30 -13.65
N THR A 238 -20.31 5.34 -12.77
CA THR A 238 -19.40 4.87 -11.73
C THR A 238 -19.38 3.36 -11.64
N THR A 239 -18.26 2.77 -11.20
CA THR A 239 -18.15 1.31 -10.97
C THR A 239 -19.29 0.75 -10.10
N LEU A 240 -19.79 1.52 -9.12
CA LEU A 240 -20.91 1.10 -8.28
C LEU A 240 -22.21 1.03 -9.10
N GLU A 241 -22.45 2.02 -9.94
CA GLU A 241 -23.58 2.04 -10.88
C GLU A 241 -23.47 0.92 -11.91
N ASN A 242 -22.28 0.68 -12.50
CA ASN A 242 -22.07 -0.43 -13.44
C ASN A 242 -22.61 -1.74 -12.85
N LEU A 243 -22.16 -2.08 -11.64
CA LEU A 243 -22.57 -3.31 -10.97
C LEU A 243 -24.04 -3.30 -10.53
N THR A 244 -24.56 -2.15 -10.10
CA THR A 244 -25.95 -2.00 -9.65
C THR A 244 -26.91 -2.13 -10.82
N PHE A 245 -26.64 -1.46 -11.94
CA PHE A 245 -27.47 -1.47 -13.13
C PHE A 245 -27.36 -2.80 -13.87
N SER A 246 -26.17 -3.39 -13.95
CA SER A 246 -25.99 -4.76 -14.46
C SER A 246 -26.83 -5.77 -13.68
N ARG A 247 -26.89 -5.65 -12.33
CA ARG A 247 -27.76 -6.49 -11.51
C ARG A 247 -29.24 -6.27 -11.82
N LYS A 248 -29.67 -5.02 -12.03
CA LYS A 248 -31.07 -4.69 -12.36
C LYS A 248 -31.50 -5.31 -13.70
N ILE A 249 -30.63 -5.34 -14.70
CA ILE A 249 -30.91 -5.93 -16.01
C ILE A 249 -31.24 -7.42 -15.92
N ILE A 250 -30.63 -8.15 -14.98
CA ILE A 250 -30.86 -9.59 -14.80
C ILE A 250 -32.23 -9.87 -14.14
N GLY A 251 -32.80 -8.90 -13.43
CA GLY A 251 -34.05 -9.09 -12.68
C GLY A 251 -33.87 -9.86 -11.36
N GLU A 252 -34.92 -9.87 -10.53
CA GLU A 252 -34.94 -10.56 -9.23
C GLU A 252 -35.50 -11.99 -9.31
N THR A 253 -35.74 -12.53 -10.51
CA THR A 253 -36.61 -13.68 -10.75
C THR A 253 -35.94 -15.05 -10.68
N GLN A 254 -34.76 -15.17 -10.07
CA GLN A 254 -34.08 -16.47 -9.94
C GLN A 254 -34.28 -17.06 -8.55
N ASP A 255 -34.78 -18.31 -8.50
CA ASP A 255 -34.92 -19.10 -7.26
C ASP A 255 -33.57 -19.30 -6.55
N THR A 256 -32.48 -19.34 -7.32
CA THR A 256 -31.11 -19.40 -6.81
C THR A 256 -30.34 -18.12 -7.13
N PRO A 257 -29.65 -17.48 -6.17
CA PRO A 257 -28.92 -16.26 -6.45
C PRO A 257 -27.78 -16.51 -7.45
N PRO A 258 -27.72 -15.79 -8.59
CA PRO A 258 -26.71 -16.03 -9.61
C PRO A 258 -25.29 -15.73 -9.12
N ARG A 259 -24.32 -16.41 -9.72
CA ARG A 259 -22.88 -16.17 -9.54
C ARG A 259 -22.34 -15.30 -10.65
N PHE A 260 -21.61 -14.27 -10.24
CA PHE A 260 -21.07 -13.24 -11.11
C PHE A 260 -19.57 -13.39 -11.26
N LEU A 261 -19.07 -13.11 -12.45
CA LEU A 261 -17.65 -12.83 -12.70
C LEU A 261 -17.54 -11.40 -13.20
N VAL A 262 -16.83 -10.53 -12.48
CA VAL A 262 -16.58 -9.15 -12.95
C VAL A 262 -15.20 -9.07 -13.58
N VAL A 263 -15.13 -8.64 -14.83
CA VAL A 263 -13.88 -8.48 -15.58
C VAL A 263 -13.52 -7.01 -15.67
N THR A 264 -12.31 -6.67 -15.26
CA THR A 264 -11.73 -5.32 -15.36
C THR A 264 -10.21 -5.41 -15.39
N ASN A 265 -9.46 -4.30 -15.45
CA ASN A 265 -8.00 -4.35 -15.40
C ASN A 265 -7.48 -4.82 -14.02
N SER A 266 -6.28 -5.39 -13.99
CA SER A 266 -5.68 -5.99 -12.79
C SER A 266 -5.58 -5.05 -11.60
N PHE A 267 -5.25 -3.77 -11.81
CA PHE A 267 -5.20 -2.76 -10.75
C PHE A 267 -6.57 -2.45 -10.15
N HIS A 268 -7.64 -2.58 -10.94
CA HIS A 268 -9.01 -2.23 -10.52
C HIS A 268 -9.80 -3.40 -9.94
N SER A 269 -9.34 -4.64 -10.13
CA SER A 269 -10.12 -5.83 -9.76
C SER A 269 -10.43 -5.88 -8.26
N LEU A 270 -9.48 -5.55 -7.38
CA LEU A 270 -9.73 -5.53 -5.93
C LEU A 270 -10.88 -4.58 -5.55
N ARG A 271 -10.90 -3.35 -6.08
CA ARG A 271 -11.94 -2.36 -5.79
C ARG A 271 -13.30 -2.79 -6.35
N ALA A 272 -13.32 -3.35 -7.56
CA ALA A 272 -14.53 -3.95 -8.13
C ALA A 272 -15.07 -5.09 -7.24
N GLY A 273 -14.19 -5.95 -6.73
CA GLY A 273 -14.56 -7.04 -5.81
C GLY A 273 -15.15 -6.52 -4.49
N ILE A 274 -14.60 -5.45 -3.93
CA ILE A 274 -15.16 -4.79 -2.73
C ILE A 274 -16.58 -4.28 -3.01
N TYR A 275 -16.83 -3.66 -4.17
CA TYR A 275 -18.17 -3.23 -4.55
C TYR A 275 -19.14 -4.40 -4.74
N MET A 276 -18.70 -5.49 -5.38
CA MET A 276 -19.51 -6.72 -5.48
C MET A 276 -19.94 -7.20 -4.09
N ARG A 277 -19.03 -7.21 -3.12
CA ARG A 277 -19.33 -7.58 -1.74
C ARG A 277 -20.36 -6.63 -1.11
N LYS A 278 -20.21 -5.32 -1.28
CA LYS A 278 -21.16 -4.32 -0.77
C LYS A 278 -22.57 -4.51 -1.35
N LEU A 279 -22.65 -4.86 -2.63
CA LEU A 279 -23.91 -5.14 -3.34
C LEU A 279 -24.43 -6.57 -3.12
N LYS A 280 -23.76 -7.38 -2.29
CA LYS A 280 -24.07 -8.79 -2.05
C LYS A 280 -24.12 -9.65 -3.32
N LEU A 281 -23.36 -9.28 -4.36
CA LEU A 281 -23.18 -10.08 -5.56
C LEU A 281 -22.30 -11.29 -5.24
N LYS A 282 -22.80 -12.51 -5.41
CA LYS A 282 -22.01 -13.72 -5.18
C LYS A 282 -20.99 -13.89 -6.32
N GLY A 283 -19.73 -14.08 -5.96
CA GLY A 283 -18.64 -14.24 -6.93
C GLY A 283 -17.48 -13.28 -6.70
N ARG A 284 -16.63 -13.12 -7.71
CA ARG A 284 -15.37 -12.36 -7.64
C ARG A 284 -15.11 -11.57 -8.90
N SER A 285 -14.17 -10.64 -8.79
CA SER A 285 -13.60 -9.94 -9.93
C SER A 285 -12.29 -10.57 -10.36
N VAL A 286 -11.91 -10.34 -11.61
CA VAL A 286 -10.67 -10.79 -12.23
C VAL A 286 -10.03 -9.69 -13.05
N GLY A 287 -8.70 -9.63 -13.00
CA GLY A 287 -7.87 -8.70 -13.74
C GLY A 287 -7.55 -9.13 -15.17
N ALA A 288 -7.79 -8.24 -16.12
CA ALA A 288 -7.19 -8.23 -17.45
C ALA A 288 -5.79 -7.59 -17.37
N LYS A 289 -4.97 -7.85 -18.39
CA LYS A 289 -3.62 -7.28 -18.50
C LYS A 289 -3.69 -5.74 -18.58
N THR A 290 -2.57 -5.08 -18.32
CA THR A 290 -2.43 -3.62 -18.35
C THR A 290 -1.01 -3.28 -18.76
N ALA A 291 -0.84 -2.21 -19.53
CA ALA A 291 0.49 -1.74 -19.91
C ALA A 291 1.31 -1.34 -18.67
N PHE A 292 2.57 -1.77 -18.61
CA PHE A 292 3.40 -1.60 -17.41
C PHE A 292 3.61 -0.13 -17.03
N TYR A 293 3.77 0.78 -18.00
CA TYR A 293 3.95 2.21 -17.73
C TYR A 293 2.71 2.86 -17.07
N TYR A 294 1.52 2.32 -17.32
CA TYR A 294 0.26 2.83 -16.75
C TYR A 294 0.06 2.38 -15.30
N LEU A 295 0.66 1.24 -14.90
CA LEU A 295 0.42 0.59 -13.62
C LEU A 295 0.69 1.47 -12.39
N PRO A 296 1.82 2.20 -12.25
CA PRO A 296 2.09 2.96 -11.03
C PRO A 296 1.03 4.03 -10.78
N SER A 297 0.73 4.83 -11.80
CA SER A 297 -0.28 5.89 -11.70
C SER A 297 -1.68 5.32 -11.52
N ALA A 298 -2.00 4.19 -12.15
CA ALA A 298 -3.25 3.49 -11.93
C ALA A 298 -3.39 2.98 -10.49
N TRP A 299 -2.35 2.37 -9.92
CA TRP A 299 -2.36 1.90 -8.54
C TRP A 299 -2.45 3.04 -7.52
N ILE A 300 -1.82 4.19 -7.77
CA ILE A 300 -1.98 5.38 -6.93
C ILE A 300 -3.44 5.87 -6.98
N ARG A 301 -4.04 5.90 -8.18
CA ARG A 301 -5.45 6.28 -8.36
C ARG A 301 -6.40 5.31 -7.64
N GLU A 302 -6.16 4.00 -7.75
CA GLU A 302 -6.95 3.00 -7.04
C GLU A 302 -6.77 3.10 -5.53
N THR A 303 -5.56 3.42 -5.08
CA THR A 303 -5.28 3.69 -3.67
C THR A 303 -6.09 4.87 -3.16
N ALA A 304 -6.09 5.99 -3.90
CA ALA A 304 -6.93 7.15 -3.57
C ALA A 304 -8.43 6.78 -3.57
N GLY A 305 -8.89 5.99 -4.54
CA GLY A 305 -10.28 5.51 -4.60
C GLY A 305 -10.67 4.62 -3.41
N LEU A 306 -9.77 3.75 -2.94
CA LEU A 306 -9.97 2.93 -1.75
C LEU A 306 -9.94 3.77 -0.47
N VAL A 307 -9.02 4.74 -0.37
CA VAL A 307 -8.99 5.70 0.75
C VAL A 307 -10.30 6.48 0.83
N LEU A 308 -10.80 6.99 -0.30
CA LEU A 308 -12.08 7.70 -0.34
C LEU A 308 -13.25 6.77 0.05
N MET A 309 -13.23 5.51 -0.41
CA MET A 309 -14.27 4.54 -0.07
C MET A 309 -14.34 4.25 1.44
N TYR A 310 -13.22 4.32 2.15
CA TYR A 310 -13.10 4.07 3.59
C TYR A 310 -12.65 5.31 4.36
N TRP A 311 -13.01 6.51 3.87
CA TRP A 311 -12.44 7.78 4.34
C TRP A 311 -12.57 8.01 5.84
N LYS A 312 -13.64 7.52 6.49
CA LYS A 312 -13.85 7.65 7.94
C LYS A 312 -12.71 7.02 8.73
N TRP A 313 -12.27 5.81 8.34
CA TRP A 313 -11.17 5.12 9.00
C TRP A 313 -9.84 5.84 8.79
N HIS A 314 -9.61 6.34 7.58
CA HIS A 314 -8.40 7.11 7.26
C HIS A 314 -8.38 8.47 7.97
N ALA A 315 -9.53 9.15 8.09
CA ALA A 315 -9.66 10.41 8.80
C ALA A 315 -9.36 10.26 10.29
N VAL A 316 -9.81 9.17 10.93
CA VAL A 316 -9.46 8.87 12.32
C VAL A 316 -7.94 8.68 12.48
N ILE A 317 -7.31 7.88 11.62
CA ILE A 317 -5.86 7.64 11.69
C ILE A 317 -5.08 8.93 11.45
N LEU A 318 -5.41 9.69 10.42
CA LEU A 318 -4.78 10.98 10.12
C LEU A 318 -4.99 12.00 11.24
N GLY A 319 -6.18 12.01 11.84
CA GLY A 319 -6.48 12.85 13.00
C GLY A 319 -5.62 12.49 14.22
N LEU A 320 -5.45 11.21 14.52
CA LEU A 320 -4.56 10.74 15.58
C LEU A 320 -3.09 11.09 15.30
N THR A 321 -2.63 10.93 14.06
CA THR A 321 -1.29 11.35 13.64
C THR A 321 -1.10 12.84 13.82
N LEU A 322 -2.08 13.65 13.42
CA LEU A 322 -2.05 15.10 13.58
C LEU A 322 -2.05 15.52 15.05
N LEU A 323 -2.87 14.88 15.89
CA LEU A 323 -2.91 15.15 17.33
C LEU A 323 -1.57 14.80 18.01
N SER A 324 -0.98 13.66 17.66
CA SER A 324 0.34 13.25 18.13
C SER A 324 1.42 14.26 17.71
N TRP A 325 1.36 14.72 16.46
CA TRP A 325 2.25 15.75 15.94
C TRP A 325 2.06 17.10 16.65
N LEU A 326 0.82 17.57 16.84
CA LEU A 326 0.52 18.81 17.56
C LEU A 326 1.02 18.75 19.01
N HIS A 327 0.82 17.62 19.68
CA HIS A 327 1.37 17.41 21.01
C HIS A 327 2.91 17.51 21.00
N SER A 328 3.58 16.85 20.06
CA SER A 328 5.03 16.97 19.86
C SER A 328 5.48 18.39 19.50
N PHE A 329 4.66 19.16 18.78
CA PHE A 329 4.96 20.54 18.39
C PHE A 329 4.93 21.49 19.60
N PHE A 330 3.89 21.43 20.43
CA PHE A 330 3.71 22.36 21.55
C PHE A 330 4.47 21.95 22.82
N PHE A 331 4.56 20.66 23.12
CA PHE A 331 5.09 20.20 24.41
C PHE A 331 6.57 19.81 24.38
N TYR A 332 7.16 19.57 23.20
CA TYR A 332 8.59 19.26 23.09
C TYR A 332 9.52 20.43 23.45
N PRO A 333 9.28 21.69 22.99
CA PRO A 333 10.09 22.84 23.40
C PRO A 333 10.05 23.09 24.92
N PHE A 334 8.89 22.83 25.53
CA PHE A 334 8.70 22.96 26.97
C PHE A 334 9.56 21.97 27.75
N ILE A 335 9.59 20.70 27.34
CA ILE A 335 10.39 19.64 27.98
C ILE A 335 11.89 19.87 27.78
N ASP A 336 12.32 20.30 26.59
CA ASP A 336 13.75 20.55 26.31
C ASP A 336 14.27 21.77 27.08
N SER A 337 13.43 22.81 27.25
CA SER A 337 13.71 23.93 28.14
C SER A 337 13.82 23.49 29.61
N GLN A 338 12.96 22.58 30.07
CA GLN A 338 13.01 22.03 31.43
C GLN A 338 14.21 21.09 31.64
N LYS A 339 14.60 20.27 30.65
CA LYS A 339 15.81 19.45 30.71
C LYS A 339 17.07 20.31 30.80
N ASN A 340 17.11 21.42 30.06
CA ASN A 340 18.18 22.40 30.20
C ASN A 340 18.16 23.06 31.58
N LEU A 341 17.00 23.44 32.13
CA LEU A 341 16.86 23.94 33.51
C LEU A 341 17.29 22.90 34.58
N ILE A 342 17.03 21.61 34.35
CA ILE A 342 17.45 20.51 35.23
C ILE A 342 18.97 20.33 35.23
N ASN A 343 19.62 20.53 34.07
CA ASN A 343 21.09 20.56 33.96
C ASN A 343 21.71 21.79 34.64
N TYR A 344 20.95 22.89 34.80
CA TYR A 344 21.36 24.11 35.51
C TYR A 344 21.07 24.10 37.02
N GLY A 345 20.75 22.96 37.63
CA GLY A 345 20.90 22.79 39.09
C GLY A 345 19.67 23.09 39.94
N ILE A 346 18.45 22.74 39.50
CA ILE A 346 17.29 22.75 40.39
C ILE A 346 17.26 21.45 41.22
N THR A 347 17.46 21.60 42.53
CA THR A 347 17.32 20.57 43.57
C THR A 347 15.90 20.59 44.15
N SER A 348 15.37 19.40 44.44
CA SER A 348 14.06 19.13 45.09
C SER A 348 12.85 18.87 44.16
N ILE A 349 12.13 17.77 44.46
CA ILE A 349 10.80 17.24 44.07
C ILE A 349 10.39 17.33 42.58
N SER A 350 10.64 18.45 41.91
CA SER A 350 10.52 18.68 40.47
C SER A 350 11.29 17.66 39.62
N LYS A 351 12.49 17.22 40.03
CA LYS A 351 13.22 16.14 39.34
C LYS A 351 12.45 14.82 39.35
N ILE A 352 11.76 14.47 40.44
CA ILE A 352 11.02 13.19 40.54
C ILE A 352 9.76 13.25 39.68
N VAL A 353 9.03 14.36 39.69
CA VAL A 353 7.85 14.57 38.85
C VAL A 353 8.23 14.62 37.36
N VAL A 354 9.31 15.32 37.01
CA VAL A 354 9.78 15.41 35.61
C VAL A 354 10.39 14.09 35.13
N ILE A 355 11.10 13.33 35.97
CA ILE A 355 11.56 11.97 35.62
C ILE A 355 10.36 11.02 35.48
N PHE A 356 9.33 11.14 36.33
CA PHE A 356 8.10 10.35 36.24
C PHE A 356 7.32 10.63 34.95
N PHE A 357 7.18 11.91 34.55
CA PHE A 357 6.58 12.29 33.27
C PHE A 357 7.47 11.95 32.06
N ALA A 358 8.79 12.10 32.16
CA ALA A 358 9.73 11.70 31.11
C ALA A 358 9.76 10.18 30.90
N SER A 359 9.60 9.39 31.98
CA SER A 359 9.48 7.93 31.96
C SER A 359 8.12 7.46 31.42
N MET A 360 7.05 8.25 31.56
CA MET A 360 5.80 7.98 30.86
C MET A 360 5.88 8.30 29.36
N ASN A 361 6.70 9.30 28.98
CA ASN A 361 6.83 9.77 27.60
C ASN A 361 7.74 8.87 26.72
N THR A 362 8.64 8.07 27.32
CA THR A 362 9.44 7.07 26.57
C THR A 362 8.62 5.85 26.14
N ASN A 363 7.44 5.63 26.73
CA ASN A 363 6.60 4.45 26.46
C ASN A 363 5.28 4.79 25.72
N GLY A 364 5.13 6.02 25.21
CA GLY A 364 3.90 6.51 24.57
C GLY A 364 3.81 6.22 23.07
N LEU A 365 3.23 5.08 22.71
CA LEU A 365 2.35 4.80 21.54
C LEU A 365 2.68 5.26 20.09
N THR A 366 3.86 5.80 19.79
CA THR A 366 4.42 5.85 18.41
C THR A 366 5.76 5.11 18.29
N ALA A 367 6.25 4.56 19.40
CA ALA A 367 7.54 3.90 19.53
C ALA A 367 7.53 2.38 19.27
N PHE A 368 6.38 1.77 18.95
CA PHE A 368 6.28 0.30 18.90
C PHE A 368 6.98 -0.36 17.70
N SER A 369 7.42 0.40 16.69
CA SER A 369 8.16 -0.15 15.54
C SER A 369 9.61 0.32 15.43
N SER A 370 9.97 1.50 15.94
CA SER A 370 11.33 2.05 15.79
C SER A 370 12.19 1.88 17.05
N VAL A 371 11.60 1.89 18.25
CA VAL A 371 12.35 1.83 19.52
C VAL A 371 12.74 0.40 19.86
N VAL A 372 11.90 -0.59 19.59
CA VAL A 372 12.28 -2.01 19.76
C VAL A 372 13.42 -2.40 18.80
N ILE A 373 13.47 -1.80 17.60
CA ILE A 373 14.51 -2.08 16.60
C ILE A 373 15.82 -1.38 16.97
N LEU A 374 15.81 -0.10 17.35
CA LEU A 374 17.01 0.63 17.76
C LEU A 374 17.54 0.21 19.13
N ASP A 375 16.68 -0.13 20.10
CA ASP A 375 17.15 -0.57 21.42
C ASP A 375 17.64 -2.02 21.43
N LEU A 376 17.06 -2.96 20.66
CA LEU A 376 17.60 -4.33 20.60
C LEU A 376 18.86 -4.40 19.74
N PHE A 377 18.90 -3.74 18.57
CA PHE A 377 20.10 -3.74 17.72
C PHE A 377 21.20 -2.84 18.28
N GLY A 378 20.85 -1.64 18.76
CA GLY A 378 21.78 -0.69 19.34
C GLY A 378 22.45 -1.22 20.59
N ASN A 379 21.68 -1.83 21.52
CA ASN A 379 22.29 -2.42 22.72
C ASN A 379 23.13 -3.66 22.41
N TYR A 380 22.78 -4.47 21.40
CA TYR A 380 23.64 -5.59 20.97
C TYR A 380 24.95 -5.11 20.33
N LEU A 381 24.89 -4.15 19.40
CA LEU A 381 26.05 -3.54 18.75
C LEU A 381 26.98 -2.85 19.76
N VAL A 382 26.42 -2.06 20.67
CA VAL A 382 27.22 -1.34 21.67
C VAL A 382 27.82 -2.32 22.68
N SER A 383 27.03 -3.26 23.22
CA SER A 383 27.50 -4.14 24.29
C SER A 383 28.51 -5.21 23.86
N LYS A 384 28.38 -5.77 22.65
CA LYS A 384 29.28 -6.86 22.20
C LYS A 384 30.37 -6.44 21.24
N LEU A 385 30.22 -5.34 20.48
CA LEU A 385 31.20 -4.95 19.46
C LEU A 385 32.05 -3.73 19.85
N ILE A 386 31.50 -2.81 20.65
CA ILE A 386 32.14 -1.53 21.00
C ILE A 386 32.74 -1.54 22.43
N ILE A 387 31.97 -1.95 23.44
CA ILE A 387 32.43 -1.95 24.86
C ILE A 387 33.71 -2.80 25.08
N PRO A 388 33.89 -3.98 24.46
CA PRO A 388 35.12 -4.76 24.63
C PRO A 388 36.37 -4.04 24.10
N GLN A 389 36.24 -3.17 23.08
CA GLN A 389 37.36 -2.40 22.53
C GLN A 389 37.76 -1.21 23.40
N ILE A 390 36.80 -0.58 24.10
CA ILE A 390 37.10 0.49 25.07
C ILE A 390 37.86 -0.08 26.27
N ASN A 391 37.51 -1.29 26.72
CA ASN A 391 38.20 -1.95 27.83
C ASN A 391 39.59 -2.47 27.42
N SER A 392 39.78 -3.03 26.21
CA SER A 392 41.10 -3.47 25.76
C SER A 392 42.07 -2.31 25.48
N ALA A 393 41.58 -1.18 24.96
CA ALA A 393 42.38 0.04 24.74
C ALA A 393 42.74 0.78 26.04
N ARG A 394 41.94 0.64 27.12
CA ARG A 394 42.28 1.17 28.45
C ARG A 394 43.31 0.31 29.19
N ILE A 395 43.32 -1.01 28.96
CA ILE A 395 44.26 -1.93 29.62
C ILE A 395 45.66 -1.80 29.02
N SER A 396 45.80 -1.57 27.70
CA SER A 396 47.12 -1.41 27.07
C SER A 396 47.84 -0.09 27.43
N LYS A 397 47.10 0.98 27.77
CA LYS A 397 47.69 2.27 28.20
C LYS A 397 48.15 2.31 29.66
N ARG A 398 47.88 1.27 30.47
CA ARG A 398 48.22 1.26 31.91
C ARG A 398 49.56 0.58 32.24
N PHE A 399 50.28 0.03 31.26
CA PHE A 399 51.51 -0.76 31.46
C PHE A 399 52.80 -0.18 30.88
N LEU A 400 52.86 1.14 30.63
CA LEU A 400 54.12 1.81 30.27
C LEU A 400 54.34 3.02 31.19
N ARG A 401 54.95 2.77 32.36
CA ARG A 401 55.71 3.78 33.11
C ARG A 401 57.15 3.27 33.21
N PRO A 402 58.15 4.00 32.70
CA PRO A 402 59.55 3.62 32.85
C PRO A 402 60.05 3.92 34.27
N ARG A 403 60.90 3.03 34.79
CA ARG A 403 61.90 3.36 35.82
C ARG A 403 63.25 3.43 35.15
#